data_AF-A0A6P2HVK5-F1
#
_entry.id   AF-A0A6P2HVK5-F1
#
_cell.length_a   1.000
_cell.length_b   1.000
_cell.length_c   1.000
_cell.angle_alpha   90.00
_cell.angle_beta   90.00
_cell.angle_gamma   90.00
#
_symmetry.space_group_name_H-M   'P 1'
#
loop_
_entity.id
_entity.type
_entity.pdbx_description
1 polymer ?
#
loop_
_entity_poly.entity_id
_entity_poly.type
_entity_poly.pdbx_seq_one_letter_code
_entity_poly.pdbx_strand_id
1 'polypeptide(L)' 'MKLKSRSAELVRTLTVSIRPKPIRIGTEHVYELNGSRLRDVLVNGRWVTVATTAVVVS' A
#
# COMPACT_ATOMS: atom_id res chain seq x y z
N MET A 1 -22.16 50.68 -0.56
CA MET A 1 -21.97 49.42 -1.32
C MET A 1 -21.40 48.35 -0.39
N LYS A 2 -22.02 47.18 -0.27
CA LYS A 2 -21.46 46.06 0.51
C LYS A 2 -20.70 45.11 -0.43
N LEU A 3 -19.41 44.94 -0.18
CA LEU A 3 -18.58 43.93 -0.85
C LEU A 3 -18.94 42.55 -0.29
N LYS A 4 -19.39 41.64 -1.17
CA LYS A 4 -19.60 40.22 -0.81
C LYS A 4 -18.24 39.57 -0.63
N SER A 5 -17.96 39.02 0.55
CA SER A 5 -16.78 38.19 0.79
C SER A 5 -16.93 36.88 0.02
N ARG A 6 -16.06 36.65 -0.97
CA ARG A 6 -15.88 35.31 -1.55
C ARG A 6 -15.15 34.45 -0.52
N SER A 7 -15.83 33.45 0.04
CA SER A 7 -15.14 32.37 0.77
C SER A 7 -14.23 31.66 -0.21
N ALA A 8 -12.91 31.73 0.01
CA ALA A 8 -11.96 30.92 -0.71
C ALA A 8 -12.08 29.48 -0.22
N GLU A 9 -12.48 28.57 -1.10
CA GLU A 9 -12.54 27.13 -0.82
C GLU A 9 -11.10 26.60 -0.70
N LEU A 10 -10.76 26.02 0.45
CA LEU A 10 -9.44 25.46 0.72
C LEU A 10 -9.26 24.16 -0.07
N VAL A 11 -8.65 24.24 -1.25
CA VAL A 11 -8.25 23.07 -2.03
C VAL A 11 -7.07 22.40 -1.35
N ARG A 12 -7.26 21.17 -0.87
CA ARG A 12 -6.18 20.34 -0.31
C ARG A 12 -5.70 19.33 -1.37
N THR A 13 -4.41 19.33 -1.66
CA THR A 13 -3.76 18.36 -2.53
C THR A 13 -2.87 17.42 -1.72
N LEU A 14 -2.88 16.13 -2.06
CA LEU A 14 -2.01 15.11 -1.47
C LEU A 14 -1.10 14.56 -2.56
N THR A 15 0.21 14.74 -2.41
CA THR A 15 1.20 14.10 -3.29
C THR A 15 1.47 12.69 -2.78
N VAL A 16 1.12 11.68 -3.58
CA VAL A 16 1.41 10.27 -3.28
C VAL A 16 2.55 9.80 -4.17
N SER A 17 3.64 9.31 -3.57
CA SER A 17 4.71 8.63 -4.31
C SER A 17 4.46 7.13 -4.27
N ILE A 18 4.24 6.52 -5.44
CA ILE A 18 4.08 5.07 -5.60
C ILE A 18 5.38 4.54 -6.20
N ARG A 19 6.09 3.67 -5.47
CA ARG A 19 7.19 2.91 -6.07
C ARG A 19 6.58 1.77 -6.89
N PRO A 20 6.95 1.63 -8.18
CA PRO A 20 6.56 0.45 -8.95
C PRO A 20 7.07 -0.80 -8.24
N LYS A 21 6.16 -1.65 -7.77
CA LYS A 21 6.52 -2.97 -7.25
C LYS A 21 6.73 -3.90 -8.44
N PRO A 22 7.74 -4.80 -8.41
CA PRO A 22 7.87 -5.85 -9.43
C PRO A 22 6.56 -6.59 -9.62
N ILE A 23 6.21 -6.88 -10.87
CA ILE A 23 5.05 -7.70 -11.20
C ILE A 23 5.25 -9.08 -10.57
N ARG A 24 4.20 -9.63 -9.96
CA ARG A 24 4.23 -11.00 -9.43
C ARG A 24 4.20 -11.97 -10.60
N ILE A 25 5.12 -12.93 -10.60
CA ILE A 25 5.29 -13.91 -11.69
C ILE A 25 5.12 -15.32 -11.12
N GLY A 26 4.50 -16.22 -11.89
CA GLY A 26 4.29 -17.60 -11.47
C GLY A 26 3.21 -17.73 -10.39
N THR A 27 3.38 -18.70 -9.50
CA THR A 27 2.43 -19.02 -8.42
C THR A 27 2.85 -18.47 -7.06
N GLU A 28 4.07 -17.95 -6.93
CA GLU A 28 4.64 -17.48 -5.68
C GLU A 28 5.52 -16.25 -5.88
N HIS A 29 5.48 -15.32 -4.92
CA HIS A 29 6.33 -14.13 -4.93
C HIS A 29 6.78 -13.77 -3.51
N VAL A 30 8.09 -13.72 -3.28
CA VAL A 30 8.68 -13.42 -1.97
C VAL A 30 9.35 -12.05 -2.02
N TYR A 31 9.12 -11.23 -1.00
CA TYR A 31 9.68 -9.88 -0.90
C TYR A 31 9.81 -9.44 0.55
N GLU A 32 10.61 -8.40 0.77
CA GLU A 32 10.72 -7.72 2.06
C GLU A 32 9.87 -6.46 2.09
N LEU A 33 9.14 -6.25 3.18
CA LEU A 33 8.37 -5.05 3.43
C LEU A 33 8.50 -4.68 4.91
N ASN A 34 9.00 -3.48 5.20
CA ASN A 34 9.18 -2.97 6.56
C ASN A 34 9.93 -3.95 7.49
N GLY A 35 10.99 -4.59 6.98
CA GLY A 35 11.80 -5.56 7.73
C GLY A 35 11.13 -6.94 7.92
N SER A 36 9.94 -7.14 7.36
CA SER A 36 9.25 -8.44 7.37
C SER A 36 9.39 -9.13 6.01
N ARG A 37 9.75 -10.42 6.03
CA ARG A 37 9.74 -11.26 4.84
C ARG A 37 8.32 -11.78 4.60
N LEU A 38 7.75 -11.43 3.46
CA LEU A 38 6.39 -11.79 3.06
C LEU A 38 6.42 -12.72 1.85
N ARG A 39 5.46 -13.64 1.79
CA ARG A 39 5.24 -14.55 0.65
C ARG A 39 3.82 -14.38 0.15
N ASP A 40 3.66 -13.94 -1.09
CA ASP A 40 2.38 -13.96 -1.78
C ASP A 40 2.25 -15.28 -2.54
N VAL A 41 1.10 -15.95 -2.41
CA VAL A 41 0.77 -17.20 -3.13
C VAL A 41 -0.47 -16.98 -3.98
N LEU A 42 -0.47 -17.48 -5.21
CA LEU A 42 -1.63 -17.43 -6.10
C LEU A 42 -2.57 -18.59 -5.77
N VAL A 43 -3.75 -18.27 -5.22
CA VAL A 43 -4.80 -19.23 -4.88
C VAL A 43 -6.03 -18.90 -5.70
N ASN A 44 -6.49 -19.82 -6.54
CA ASN A 44 -7.66 -19.64 -7.41
C ASN A 44 -7.60 -18.33 -8.25
N GLY A 45 -6.41 -18.00 -8.77
CA GLY A 45 -6.20 -16.77 -9.55
C GLY A 45 -6.11 -15.48 -8.73
N ARG A 46 -6.15 -15.56 -7.39
CA ARG A 46 -6.04 -14.42 -6.49
C ARG A 46 -4.77 -14.49 -5.64
N TRP A 47 -4.04 -13.39 -5.56
CA TRP A 47 -2.87 -13.29 -4.69
C TRP A 47 -3.28 -13.18 -3.22
N VAL A 48 -2.72 -14.04 -2.38
CA VAL A 48 -2.90 -14.06 -0.92
C VAL A 48 -1.54 -13.88 -0.25
N THR A 49 -1.41 -12.89 0.63
CA THR A 49 -0.18 -12.67 1.41
C THR A 49 -0.16 -13.58 2.62
N VAL A 50 0.84 -14.45 2.69
CA VAL A 50 1.17 -15.27 3.85
C VAL A 50 2.34 -14.61 4.57
N ALA A 51 2.07 -14.06 5.76
CA ALA A 51 3.10 -13.59 6.67
C ALA A 51 3.30 -14.64 7.75
N THR A 52 4.53 -15.14 7.92
CA THR A 52 4.90 -15.78 9.18
C THR A 52 5.30 -14.63 10.10
N THR A 53 4.37 -14.14 10.91
CA THR A 53 4.73 -13.29 12.03
C THR A 53 5.62 -14.15 12.94
N ALA A 54 6.90 -13.82 13.08
CA ALA A 54 7.68 -14.37 14.17
C ALA A 54 6.97 -13.94 15.45
N VAL A 55 6.30 -14.89 16.12
CA VAL A 55 5.82 -14.65 17.48
C VAL A 55 7.09 -14.46 18.29
N VAL A 56 7.38 -13.22 18.69
CA VAL A 56 8.32 -12.98 19.77
C VAL A 56 7.64 -13.55 21.00
N VAL A 57 7.98 -14.79 21.34
CA VAL A 57 7.63 -15.37 22.62
C VAL A 57 8.49 -14.62 23.64
N SER A 58 7.84 -13.80 24.46
CA SER A 58 8.48 -13.07 25.56
C SER A 58 8.88 -14.00 26.69
#